data_AF-A0AA88GKP0-F1
#
_entry.id   AF-A0AA88GKP0-F1
#
_cell.length_a   1.000
_cell.length_b   1.000
_cell.length_c   1.000
_cell.angle_alpha   90.00
_cell.angle_beta   90.00
_cell.angle_gamma   90.00
#
_symmetry.space_group_name_H-M   'P 1'
#
loop_
_entity.id
_entity.type
_entity.pdbx_description
1 polymer ?
#
loop_
_entity_poly.entity_id
_entity_poly.type
_entity_poly.pdbx_seq_one_letter_code
_entity_poly.pdbx_strand_id
1 'polypeptide(L)'
;MSPQLSNPVNINNNTTNSASSSPDQKQQHMNSKNLQIAREEEEWLKKKPKFLTCKEALDRIMWDQDLSDAYSHLSMVYKDRFEGDTLISYEEFLNSDLAEELPQHRIQQLIYRDQFVFWDKRNRIDMLSNGQLREFIVACLKQEQAIEEEQAQEFTTILQPSTQKPKKQNKKNKKIMKEFVRAQDANDKGVKSSDDEEEDELERYMEEYDEEYSRYLYH
;
A
#
# COMPACT_ATOMS: atom_id res chain seq x y z
N MET A 1 36.29 -42.72 30.25
CA MET A 1 37.02 -41.65 30.97
C MET A 1 36.14 -40.42 30.95
N SER A 2 35.49 -40.12 32.07
CA SER A 2 34.58 -38.99 32.22
C SER A 2 35.27 -37.95 33.11
N PRO A 3 35.32 -36.66 32.73
CA PRO A 3 35.77 -35.63 33.65
C PRO A 3 34.58 -35.08 34.44
N GLN A 4 34.62 -35.25 35.76
CA GLN A 4 33.82 -34.46 36.69
C GLN A 4 34.50 -33.10 36.88
N LEU A 5 33.72 -32.03 36.74
CA LEU A 5 34.13 -30.68 37.12
C LEU A 5 33.39 -30.28 38.41
N SER A 6 34.21 -30.01 39.42
CA SER A 6 33.89 -29.59 40.77
C SER A 6 33.46 -28.12 40.84
N ASN A 7 32.35 -27.84 41.54
CA ASN A 7 31.95 -26.48 41.92
C ASN A 7 32.66 -26.06 43.21
N PRO A 8 33.18 -24.82 43.32
CA PRO A 8 33.71 -24.30 44.57
C PRO A 8 32.58 -23.77 45.48
N VAL A 9 32.66 -24.19 46.74
CA VAL A 9 31.92 -23.66 47.89
C VAL A 9 32.47 -22.27 48.21
N ASN A 10 31.61 -21.24 48.19
CA ASN A 10 31.96 -19.90 48.66
C ASN A 10 31.32 -19.67 50.04
N ILE A 11 32.15 -19.77 51.09
CA ILE A 11 31.85 -19.38 52.45
C ILE A 11 32.43 -17.98 52.65
N ASN A 12 31.59 -16.99 52.95
CA ASN A 12 32.03 -15.76 53.61
C ASN A 12 31.10 -15.45 54.78
N ASN A 13 31.70 -15.51 55.97
CA ASN A 13 31.14 -15.08 57.24
C ASN A 13 31.57 -13.64 57.57
N ASN A 14 30.87 -13.08 58.56
CA ASN A 14 31.14 -11.92 59.42
C ASN A 14 30.48 -10.59 59.03
N THR A 15 30.01 -9.72 59.94
CA THR A 15 29.63 -9.77 61.37
C THR A 15 29.09 -8.37 61.71
N THR A 16 27.97 -8.31 62.45
CA THR A 16 27.43 -7.24 63.32
C THR A 16 27.62 -5.75 62.97
N ASN A 17 26.53 -4.99 62.89
CA ASN A 17 26.14 -4.08 64.00
C ASN A 17 24.83 -3.32 63.75
N SER A 18 24.09 -3.18 64.84
CA SER A 18 22.82 -2.50 65.01
C SER A 18 22.91 -1.00 64.75
N ALA A 19 21.96 -0.46 63.98
CA ALA A 19 21.52 0.93 64.10
C ALA A 19 20.06 1.04 63.63
N SER A 20 19.19 1.37 64.59
CA SER A 20 17.87 2.00 64.46
C SER A 20 17.40 2.36 63.05
N SER A 21 16.43 1.61 62.53
CA SER A 21 15.58 2.06 61.42
C SER A 21 14.14 1.68 61.73
N SER A 22 13.31 2.69 61.93
CA SER A 22 11.88 2.62 62.24
C SER A 22 11.12 1.62 61.35
N PRO A 23 10.12 0.89 61.87
CA PRO A 23 9.40 -0.15 61.14
C PRO A 23 8.63 0.35 59.89
N ASP A 24 8.39 1.67 59.77
CA ASP A 24 7.65 2.26 58.65
C ASP A 24 8.44 2.33 57.32
N GLN A 25 9.77 2.38 57.34
CA GLN A 25 10.57 2.49 56.11
C GLN A 25 10.78 1.14 55.40
N LYS A 26 10.69 0.02 56.13
CA LYS A 26 10.80 -1.33 55.52
C LYS A 26 9.54 -1.74 54.74
N GLN A 27 8.36 -1.24 55.13
CA GLN A 27 7.13 -1.54 54.39
C GLN A 27 7.10 -0.84 53.02
N GLN A 28 7.62 0.39 52.92
CA GLN A 28 7.69 1.12 51.64
C GLN A 28 8.63 0.43 50.63
N HIS A 29 9.76 -0.12 51.08
CA HIS A 29 10.73 -0.78 50.20
C HIS A 29 10.29 -2.18 49.73
N MET A 30 9.48 -2.90 50.51
CA MET A 30 8.88 -4.17 50.10
C MET A 30 7.78 -3.98 49.05
N ASN A 31 6.98 -2.91 49.17
CA ASN A 31 5.96 -2.56 48.17
C ASN A 31 6.56 -2.17 46.82
N SER A 32 7.70 -1.45 46.80
CA SER A 32 8.38 -1.09 45.55
C SER A 32 8.91 -2.31 44.80
N LYS A 33 9.46 -3.31 45.49
CA LYS A 33 9.96 -4.53 44.86
C LYS A 33 8.83 -5.40 44.31
N ASN A 34 7.73 -5.53 45.03
CA ASN A 34 6.55 -6.24 44.55
C ASN A 34 5.91 -5.58 43.33
N LEU A 35 5.89 -4.24 43.26
CA LEU A 35 5.45 -3.52 42.06
C LEU A 35 6.35 -3.78 40.85
N GLN A 36 7.65 -3.89 41.08
CA GLN A 36 8.65 -4.15 40.04
C GLN A 36 8.51 -5.59 39.50
N ILE A 37 8.34 -6.56 40.39
CA ILE A 37 8.08 -7.97 40.04
C ILE A 37 6.75 -8.10 39.30
N ALA A 38 5.68 -7.43 39.74
CA ALA A 38 4.39 -7.47 39.04
C ALA A 38 4.45 -6.85 37.64
N ARG A 39 5.24 -5.79 37.45
CA ARG A 39 5.48 -5.17 36.13
C ARG A 39 6.32 -6.08 35.23
N GLU A 40 7.36 -6.70 35.77
CA GLU A 40 8.18 -7.68 35.05
C GLU A 40 7.36 -8.92 34.68
N GLU A 41 6.47 -9.40 35.55
CA GLU A 41 5.53 -10.50 35.25
C GLU A 41 4.53 -10.12 34.15
N GLU A 42 3.95 -8.90 34.20
CA GLU A 42 3.06 -8.40 33.15
C GLU A 42 3.78 -8.26 31.79
N GLU A 43 5.05 -7.86 31.81
CA GLU A 43 5.89 -7.74 30.62
C GLU A 43 6.32 -9.12 30.07
N TRP A 44 6.57 -10.10 30.95
CA TRP A 44 6.78 -11.51 30.57
C TRP A 44 5.52 -12.19 30.03
N LEU A 45 4.34 -11.79 30.52
CA LEU A 45 3.04 -12.27 30.06
C LEU A 45 2.61 -11.64 28.72
N LYS A 46 3.12 -10.45 28.39
CA LYS A 46 3.02 -9.85 27.04
C LYS A 46 3.92 -10.58 26.05
N LYS A 47 3.52 -11.80 25.69
CA LYS A 47 4.08 -12.50 24.53
C LYS A 47 3.98 -11.58 23.32
N LYS A 48 5.12 -11.37 22.66
CA LYS A 48 5.15 -10.63 21.38
C LYS A 48 4.10 -11.24 20.43
N PRO A 49 3.32 -10.43 19.70
CA PRO A 49 2.37 -10.94 18.74
C PRO A 49 3.08 -11.89 17.79
N LYS A 50 2.49 -13.08 17.60
CA LYS A 50 3.05 -14.10 16.73
C LYS A 50 3.09 -13.52 15.31
N PHE A 51 4.29 -13.47 14.74
CA PHE A 51 4.47 -13.12 13.33
C PHE A 51 3.73 -14.15 12.46
N LEU A 52 2.82 -13.67 11.61
CA LEU A 52 2.05 -14.56 10.74
C LEU A 52 2.97 -15.26 9.72
N THR A 53 2.72 -16.54 9.51
CA THR A 53 3.30 -17.28 8.39
C THR A 53 2.67 -16.82 7.07
N CYS A 54 3.35 -17.04 5.95
CA CYS A 54 2.81 -16.68 4.63
C CYS A 54 1.44 -17.32 4.38
N LYS A 55 1.24 -18.57 4.84
CA LYS A 55 -0.04 -19.26 4.75
C LYS A 55 -1.13 -18.52 5.52
N GLU A 56 -0.86 -18.20 6.79
CA GLU A 56 -1.82 -17.49 7.64
C GLU A 56 -2.12 -16.09 7.08
N ALA A 57 -1.14 -15.42 6.48
CA ALA A 57 -1.30 -14.13 5.82
C ALA A 57 -2.21 -14.22 4.58
N LEU A 58 -1.94 -15.17 3.67
CA LEU A 58 -2.76 -15.41 2.48
C LEU A 58 -4.19 -15.83 2.83
N ASP A 59 -4.33 -16.76 3.78
CA ASP A 59 -5.64 -17.18 4.28
C ASP A 59 -6.40 -15.94 4.79
N ARG A 60 -5.77 -15.09 5.61
CA ARG A 60 -6.43 -13.90 6.14
C ARG A 60 -6.89 -12.94 5.04
N ILE A 61 -6.10 -12.71 4.01
CA ILE A 61 -6.49 -11.84 2.89
C ILE A 61 -7.68 -12.42 2.13
N MET A 62 -7.65 -13.73 1.87
CA MET A 62 -8.67 -14.41 1.08
C MET A 62 -10.03 -14.49 1.77
N TRP A 63 -10.06 -14.63 3.10
CA TRP A 63 -11.30 -14.79 3.86
C TRP A 63 -11.92 -13.49 4.37
N ASP A 64 -11.17 -12.40 4.37
CA ASP A 64 -11.54 -11.16 5.03
C ASP A 64 -12.06 -10.13 4.03
N GLN A 65 -13.35 -9.82 4.13
CA GLN A 65 -14.01 -8.99 3.12
C GLN A 65 -13.45 -7.57 3.02
N ASP A 66 -12.96 -7.00 4.12
CA ASP A 66 -12.36 -5.65 4.07
C ASP A 66 -10.98 -5.65 3.39
N LEU A 67 -10.41 -6.84 3.13
CA LEU A 67 -9.15 -7.02 2.40
C LEU A 67 -9.36 -7.53 0.97
N SER A 68 -10.61 -7.55 0.49
CA SER A 68 -10.94 -8.00 -0.87
C SER A 68 -10.21 -7.20 -1.95
N ASP A 69 -10.07 -5.89 -1.79
CA ASP A 69 -9.30 -5.06 -2.72
C ASP A 69 -7.80 -5.45 -2.73
N ALA A 70 -7.25 -5.75 -1.56
CA ALA A 70 -5.88 -6.23 -1.46
C ALA A 70 -5.68 -7.62 -2.08
N TYR A 71 -6.69 -8.49 -2.01
CA TYR A 71 -6.66 -9.78 -2.68
C TYR A 71 -6.63 -9.63 -4.21
N SER A 72 -7.49 -8.77 -4.75
CA SER A 72 -7.60 -8.55 -6.20
C SER A 72 -6.36 -7.90 -6.81
N HIS A 73 -5.58 -7.16 -6.01
CA HIS A 73 -4.36 -6.48 -6.47
C HIS A 73 -3.12 -6.97 -5.74
N LEU A 74 -3.15 -8.26 -5.38
CA LEU A 74 -2.07 -8.93 -4.69
C LEU A 74 -0.96 -9.32 -5.67
N SER A 75 0.26 -8.98 -5.32
CA SER A 75 1.48 -9.51 -5.92
C SER A 75 2.36 -10.14 -4.85
N MET A 76 3.25 -11.02 -5.25
CA MET A 76 4.17 -11.68 -4.32
C MET A 76 5.57 -11.78 -4.89
N VAL A 77 6.56 -11.70 -3.99
CA VAL A 77 7.95 -12.03 -4.32
C VAL A 77 8.27 -13.39 -3.75
N TYR A 78 8.73 -14.30 -4.58
CA TYR A 78 9.16 -15.64 -4.18
C TYR A 78 10.61 -15.91 -4.58
N LYS A 79 11.26 -16.83 -3.86
CA LYS A 79 12.60 -17.30 -4.22
C LYS A 79 12.49 -18.39 -5.28
N ASP A 80 12.72 -18.07 -6.54
CA ASP A 80 12.94 -19.00 -7.64
C ASP A 80 14.24 -19.82 -7.48
N ARG A 81 14.33 -21.00 -8.12
CA ARG A 81 15.50 -21.89 -8.02
C ARG A 81 16.64 -21.46 -8.93
N PHE A 82 16.31 -20.78 -10.03
CA PHE A 82 17.24 -20.39 -11.07
C PHE A 82 17.48 -18.89 -11.05
N GLU A 83 16.43 -18.09 -10.88
CA GLU A 83 16.50 -16.63 -11.08
C GLU A 83 16.65 -15.82 -9.79
N GLY A 84 16.45 -16.44 -8.62
CA GLY A 84 16.54 -15.75 -7.34
C GLY A 84 15.20 -15.16 -6.90
N ASP A 85 15.13 -13.87 -6.56
CA ASP A 85 13.88 -13.26 -6.11
C ASP A 85 13.05 -12.80 -7.34
N THR A 86 11.88 -13.40 -7.55
CA THR A 86 10.99 -13.14 -8.69
C THR A 86 9.67 -12.56 -8.19
N LEU A 87 9.18 -11.51 -8.87
CA LEU A 87 7.87 -10.90 -8.65
C LEU A 87 6.83 -11.55 -9.58
N ILE A 88 5.66 -11.88 -9.04
CA ILE A 88 4.52 -12.40 -9.81
C ILE A 88 3.22 -11.85 -9.23
N SER A 89 2.24 -11.55 -10.07
CA SER A 89 0.89 -11.22 -9.59
C SER A 89 0.21 -12.47 -9.03
N TYR A 90 -0.71 -12.32 -8.09
CA TYR A 90 -1.43 -13.46 -7.52
C TYR A 90 -2.33 -14.14 -8.56
N GLU A 91 -2.92 -13.36 -9.46
CA GLU A 91 -3.73 -13.87 -10.56
C GLU A 91 -2.88 -14.72 -11.53
N GLU A 92 -1.72 -14.22 -11.94
CA GLU A 92 -0.79 -14.97 -12.78
C GLU A 92 -0.29 -16.23 -12.08
N PHE A 93 0.02 -16.14 -10.79
CA PHE A 93 0.39 -17.29 -9.98
C PHE A 93 -0.67 -18.39 -10.01
N LEU A 94 -1.95 -18.04 -9.81
CA LEU A 94 -3.07 -19.00 -9.84
C LEU A 94 -3.30 -19.63 -11.23
N ASN A 95 -3.02 -18.89 -12.30
CA ASN A 95 -3.20 -19.35 -13.67
C ASN A 95 -1.99 -20.14 -14.22
N SER A 96 -0.93 -20.30 -13.42
CA SER A 96 0.31 -20.97 -13.82
C SER A 96 0.49 -22.31 -13.11
N ASP A 97 1.30 -23.20 -13.69
CA ASP A 97 1.72 -24.46 -13.06
C ASP A 97 2.50 -24.23 -11.74
N LEU A 98 2.98 -22.99 -11.54
CA LEU A 98 3.68 -22.59 -10.33
C LEU A 98 2.82 -22.70 -9.07
N ALA A 99 1.49 -22.60 -9.17
CA ALA A 99 0.59 -22.75 -8.04
C ALA A 99 0.75 -24.10 -7.33
N GLU A 100 0.99 -25.16 -8.10
CA GLU A 100 1.20 -26.51 -7.57
C GLU A 100 2.68 -26.75 -7.17
N GLU A 101 3.61 -26.14 -7.90
CA GLU A 101 5.04 -26.37 -7.74
C GLU A 101 5.76 -25.46 -6.73
N LEU A 102 5.14 -24.35 -6.31
CA LEU A 102 5.75 -23.36 -5.42
C LEU A 102 5.28 -23.54 -3.97
N PRO A 103 6.09 -24.17 -3.11
CA PRO A 103 5.83 -24.19 -1.69
C PRO A 103 5.74 -22.79 -1.09
N GLN A 104 4.74 -22.58 -0.23
CA GLN A 104 4.52 -21.33 0.50
C GLN A 104 5.75 -20.83 1.29
N HIS A 105 6.65 -21.73 1.72
CA HIS A 105 7.86 -21.33 2.42
C HIS A 105 8.88 -20.58 1.54
N ARG A 106 8.73 -20.65 0.21
CA ARG A 106 9.54 -19.92 -0.78
C ARG A 106 9.04 -18.49 -1.03
N ILE A 107 7.80 -18.18 -0.67
CA ILE A 107 7.28 -16.81 -0.72
C ILE A 107 8.02 -15.96 0.35
N GLN A 108 8.49 -14.79 -0.07
CA GLN A 108 9.28 -13.87 0.74
C GLN A 108 8.48 -12.63 1.13
N GLN A 109 7.69 -12.09 0.20
CA GLN A 109 6.94 -10.85 0.39
C GLN A 109 5.55 -10.95 -0.24
N LEU A 110 4.61 -10.23 0.35
CA LEU A 110 3.29 -9.94 -0.23
C LEU A 110 3.16 -8.43 -0.40
N ILE A 111 2.69 -8.04 -1.58
CA ILE A 111 2.70 -6.67 -2.07
C ILE A 111 1.30 -6.32 -2.55
N TYR A 112 0.82 -5.14 -2.18
CA TYR A 112 -0.45 -4.61 -2.63
C TYR A 112 -0.19 -3.54 -3.70
N ARG A 113 -0.87 -3.66 -4.85
CA ARG A 113 -0.79 -2.75 -6.01
C ARG A 113 0.64 -2.45 -6.46
N ASP A 114 1.50 -3.47 -6.42
CA ASP A 114 2.93 -3.42 -6.80
C ASP A 114 3.78 -2.33 -6.12
N GLN A 115 3.25 -1.68 -5.08
CA GLN A 115 3.88 -0.53 -4.43
C GLN A 115 4.07 -0.76 -2.94
N PHE A 116 3.14 -1.46 -2.30
CA PHE A 116 3.06 -1.50 -0.84
C PHE A 116 3.31 -2.90 -0.29
N VAL A 117 4.51 -3.11 0.27
CA VAL A 117 4.88 -4.36 0.96
C VAL A 117 4.21 -4.40 2.33
N PHE A 118 3.18 -5.22 2.49
CA PHE A 118 2.42 -5.32 3.74
C PHE A 118 2.78 -6.57 4.57
N TRP A 119 3.47 -7.53 3.97
CA TRP A 119 4.04 -8.68 4.67
C TRP A 119 5.43 -9.02 4.10
N ASP A 120 6.43 -9.13 4.97
CA ASP A 120 7.81 -9.46 4.58
C ASP A 120 8.45 -10.42 5.59
N LYS A 121 8.88 -11.59 5.09
CA LYS A 121 9.51 -12.64 5.88
C LYS A 121 10.90 -12.24 6.42
N ARG A 122 11.71 -11.53 5.62
CA ARG A 122 13.10 -11.16 5.96
C ARG A 122 13.12 -10.00 6.93
N ASN A 123 12.33 -8.97 6.64
CA ASN A 123 12.24 -7.76 7.46
C ASN A 123 11.24 -7.89 8.62
N ARG A 124 10.53 -9.03 8.70
CA ARG A 124 9.54 -9.33 9.74
C ARG A 124 8.43 -8.28 9.80
N ILE A 125 7.98 -7.83 8.63
CA ILE A 125 6.88 -6.88 8.46
C ILE A 125 5.57 -7.68 8.44
N ASP A 126 4.62 -7.31 9.29
CA ASP A 126 3.29 -7.90 9.36
C ASP A 126 2.27 -6.80 9.64
N MET A 127 1.70 -6.26 8.57
CA MET A 127 0.69 -5.20 8.63
C MET A 127 -0.75 -5.75 8.68
N LEU A 128 -0.90 -7.07 8.62
CA LEU A 128 -2.17 -7.77 8.75
C LEU A 128 -2.58 -7.91 10.21
N SER A 129 -1.61 -8.27 11.07
CA SER A 129 -1.84 -8.45 12.51
C SER A 129 -2.12 -7.14 13.26
N ASN A 130 -1.56 -6.04 12.78
CA ASN A 130 -1.68 -4.73 13.44
C ASN A 130 -2.79 -3.84 12.84
N GLY A 131 -3.47 -4.29 11.78
CA GLY A 131 -4.57 -3.57 11.13
C GLY A 131 -4.16 -2.46 10.16
N GLN A 132 -2.85 -2.16 10.03
CA GLN A 132 -2.38 -1.05 9.20
C GLN A 132 -2.67 -1.25 7.71
N LEU A 133 -2.73 -2.49 7.22
CA LEU A 133 -3.10 -2.74 5.83
C LEU A 133 -4.52 -2.24 5.52
N ARG A 134 -5.49 -2.44 6.43
CA ARG A 134 -6.87 -1.97 6.22
C ARG A 134 -6.92 -0.45 6.13
N GLU A 135 -6.22 0.23 7.04
CA GLU A 135 -6.15 1.69 7.04
C GLU A 135 -5.54 2.21 5.73
N PHE A 136 -4.50 1.53 5.23
CA PHE A 136 -3.85 1.86 3.97
C PHE A 136 -4.79 1.69 2.77
N ILE A 137 -5.48 0.55 2.65
CA ILE A 137 -6.45 0.29 1.57
C ILE A 137 -7.52 1.39 1.55
N VAL A 138 -8.09 1.73 2.71
CA VAL A 138 -9.11 2.80 2.79
C VAL A 138 -8.56 4.15 2.34
N ALA A 139 -7.30 4.46 2.64
CA ALA A 139 -6.67 5.69 2.19
C ALA A 139 -6.47 5.70 0.67
N CYS A 140 -6.01 4.58 0.08
CA CYS A 140 -5.84 4.42 -1.36
C CYS A 140 -7.17 4.63 -2.11
N LEU A 141 -8.24 3.95 -1.68
CA LEU A 141 -9.55 4.05 -2.32
C LEU A 141 -10.12 5.47 -2.27
N LYS A 142 -9.95 6.18 -1.15
CA LYS A 142 -10.37 7.58 -1.04
C LYS A 142 -9.59 8.50 -1.97
N GLN A 143 -8.30 8.26 -2.12
CA GLN A 143 -7.46 9.04 -3.02
C GLN A 143 -7.89 8.84 -4.48
N GLU A 144 -8.19 7.60 -4.89
CA GLU A 144 -8.70 7.31 -6.23
C GLU A 144 -10.02 8.01 -6.51
N GLN A 145 -10.97 7.93 -5.57
CA GLN A 145 -12.25 8.61 -5.71
C GLN A 145 -12.09 10.14 -5.84
N ALA A 146 -11.17 10.75 -5.08
CA ALA A 146 -10.92 12.18 -5.16
C ALA A 146 -10.34 12.60 -6.52
N ILE A 147 -9.44 11.79 -7.10
CA ILE A 147 -8.87 12.02 -8.43
C ILE A 147 -9.95 11.91 -9.51
N GLU A 148 -10.82 10.90 -9.42
CA GLU A 148 -11.91 10.71 -10.37
C GLU A 148 -12.93 11.85 -10.33
N GLU A 149 -13.28 12.32 -9.12
CA GLU A 149 -14.18 13.47 -8.94
C GLU A 149 -13.60 14.78 -9.51
N GLU A 150 -12.28 14.98 -9.40
CA GLU A 150 -11.58 16.14 -9.99
C GLU A 150 -11.62 16.07 -11.53
N GLN A 151 -11.27 14.91 -12.11
CA GLN A 151 -11.31 14.70 -13.57
C GLN A 151 -12.73 14.85 -14.15
N ALA A 152 -13.75 14.35 -13.45
CA ALA A 152 -15.14 14.51 -13.86
C ALA A 152 -15.56 16.00 -13.87
N GLN A 153 -15.14 16.78 -12.87
CA GLN A 153 -15.44 18.21 -12.81
C GLN A 153 -14.74 19.00 -13.94
N GLU A 154 -13.48 18.69 -14.23
CA GLU A 154 -12.74 19.30 -15.34
C GLU A 154 -13.42 19.02 -16.69
N PHE A 155 -13.84 17.77 -16.94
CA PHE A 155 -14.53 17.38 -18.17
C PHE A 155 -15.89 18.11 -18.32
N THR A 156 -16.66 18.25 -17.24
CA THR A 156 -17.98 18.94 -17.30
C THR A 156 -17.85 20.44 -17.58
N THR A 157 -16.76 21.06 -17.14
CA THR A 157 -16.54 22.51 -17.26
C THR A 157 -16.19 22.91 -18.69
N ILE A 158 -15.57 22.00 -19.46
CA ILE A 158 -15.21 22.23 -20.86
C ILE A 158 -16.42 22.07 -21.80
N LEU A 159 -17.40 21.24 -21.44
CA LEU A 159 -18.57 20.92 -22.27
C LEU A 159 -19.80 21.81 -22.05
N GLN A 160 -19.77 22.79 -21.14
CA GLN A 160 -20.82 23.81 -21.10
C GLN A 160 -20.55 24.92 -22.14
N PRO A 161 -21.30 25.00 -23.25
CA PRO A 161 -21.31 26.22 -24.05
C PRO A 161 -21.87 27.32 -23.16
N SER A 162 -21.05 28.34 -22.90
CA SER A 162 -21.48 29.53 -22.17
C SER A 162 -22.60 30.21 -22.95
N THR A 163 -23.86 29.84 -22.70
CA THR A 163 -25.02 30.62 -23.13
C THR A 163 -25.18 31.81 -22.18
N GLN A 164 -24.17 32.68 -22.14
CA GLN A 164 -24.30 33.98 -21.50
C GLN A 164 -25.08 34.90 -22.44
N LYS A 165 -26.37 35.08 -22.12
CA LYS A 165 -27.18 36.18 -22.64
C LYS A 165 -26.42 37.50 -22.43
N PRO A 166 -26.24 38.34 -23.47
CA PRO A 166 -25.54 39.61 -23.32
C PRO A 166 -26.40 40.59 -22.52
N LYS A 167 -26.03 40.84 -21.25
CA LYS A 167 -26.51 42.02 -20.52
C LYS A 167 -25.83 43.25 -21.10
N LYS A 168 -26.63 44.09 -21.76
CA LYS A 168 -26.28 45.47 -22.13
C LYS A 168 -25.76 46.21 -20.90
N GLN A 169 -24.51 46.69 -20.93
CA GLN A 169 -24.06 48.03 -20.49
C GLN A 169 -22.52 48.05 -20.31
N ASN A 170 -21.80 48.56 -21.31
CA ASN A 170 -20.99 49.79 -21.17
C ASN A 170 -20.19 50.01 -22.46
N LYS A 171 -20.68 50.95 -23.27
CA LYS A 171 -19.98 51.48 -24.44
C LYS A 171 -18.85 52.39 -23.94
N LYS A 172 -17.64 51.86 -23.73
CA LYS A 172 -16.41 52.70 -23.73
C LYS A 172 -15.07 51.99 -23.96
N ASN A 173 -14.97 50.66 -23.90
CA ASN A 173 -13.68 49.97 -24.09
C ASN A 173 -13.60 49.09 -25.35
N LYS A 174 -14.13 49.57 -26.50
CA LYS A 174 -14.15 48.81 -27.76
C LYS A 174 -12.99 49.10 -28.71
N LYS A 175 -12.00 49.91 -28.31
CA LYS A 175 -10.91 50.35 -29.19
C LYS A 175 -9.57 49.63 -28.97
N ILE A 176 -9.36 48.96 -27.84
CA ILE A 176 -8.08 48.30 -27.53
C ILE A 176 -8.04 46.84 -28.05
N MET A 177 -9.16 46.13 -28.05
CA MET A 177 -9.17 44.70 -28.43
C MET A 177 -9.06 44.45 -29.94
N LYS A 178 -9.30 45.46 -30.78
CA LYS A 178 -9.25 45.30 -32.24
C LYS A 178 -7.85 45.49 -32.83
N GLU A 179 -6.90 45.97 -32.02
CA GLU A 179 -5.51 46.19 -32.44
C GLU A 179 -4.60 45.00 -32.07
N PHE A 180 -4.95 44.22 -31.04
CA PHE A 180 -4.17 43.03 -30.64
C PHE A 180 -4.40 41.81 -31.54
N VAL A 181 -5.61 41.64 -32.07
CA VAL A 181 -5.94 40.50 -32.96
C VAL A 181 -5.27 40.62 -34.33
N ARG A 182 -4.88 41.83 -34.76
CA ARG A 182 -4.24 42.03 -36.07
C ARG A 182 -2.72 41.78 -36.07
N ALA A 183 -2.10 41.63 -34.90
CA ALA A 183 -0.66 41.42 -34.78
C ALA A 183 -0.25 39.94 -34.69
N GLN A 184 -1.20 39.01 -34.50
CA GLN A 184 -0.90 37.56 -34.47
C GLN A 184 -0.97 36.88 -35.84
N ASP A 185 -1.69 37.44 -36.82
CA ASP A 185 -1.80 36.87 -38.18
C ASP A 185 -0.53 37.00 -39.04
N ALA A 186 0.56 37.57 -38.50
CA ALA A 186 1.83 37.71 -39.22
C ALA A 186 2.90 36.69 -38.79
N ASN A 187 2.64 35.83 -37.81
CA ASN A 187 3.67 34.93 -37.26
C ASN A 187 3.34 33.44 -37.34
N ASP A 188 2.26 33.05 -38.03
CA ASP A 188 1.94 31.64 -38.27
C ASP A 188 2.53 31.18 -39.61
N LYS A 189 3.84 30.92 -39.58
CA LYS A 189 4.49 30.03 -40.54
C LYS A 189 5.34 29.03 -39.78
N GLY A 190 4.76 27.86 -39.56
CA GLY A 190 5.47 26.60 -39.69
C GLY A 190 5.92 25.95 -38.39
N VAL A 191 4.97 25.30 -37.70
CA VAL A 191 5.27 24.05 -37.00
C VAL A 191 4.13 23.09 -37.33
N LYS A 192 4.37 22.20 -38.30
CA LYS A 192 3.56 20.99 -38.50
C LYS A 192 3.90 20.05 -37.34
N SER A 193 2.98 19.89 -36.38
CA SER A 193 3.02 18.78 -35.42
C SER A 193 2.54 17.52 -36.13
N SER A 194 3.27 16.43 -35.94
CA SER A 194 3.04 15.11 -36.54
C SER A 194 2.06 14.27 -35.70
N ASP A 195 0.89 14.84 -35.38
CA ASP A 195 -0.13 14.19 -34.53
C ASP A 195 -1.39 13.79 -35.32
N ASP A 196 -1.44 14.05 -36.63
CA ASP A 196 -2.59 13.73 -37.50
C ASP A 196 -2.54 12.30 -38.09
N GLU A 197 -1.49 11.50 -37.82
CA GLU A 197 -1.40 10.13 -38.37
C GLU A 197 -2.01 9.06 -37.44
N GLU A 198 -2.22 9.35 -36.14
CA GLU A 198 -2.78 8.37 -35.20
C GLU A 198 -4.32 8.35 -35.19
N GLU A 199 -5.00 9.45 -35.52
CA GLU A 199 -6.48 9.48 -35.63
C GLU A 199 -6.98 8.63 -36.82
N ASP A 200 -6.25 8.64 -37.94
CA ASP A 200 -6.58 7.87 -39.16
C ASP A 200 -6.45 6.34 -38.96
N GLU A 201 -5.59 5.89 -38.02
CA GLU A 201 -5.42 4.46 -37.71
C GLU A 201 -6.53 3.93 -36.79
N LEU A 202 -6.96 4.74 -35.82
CA LEU A 202 -8.03 4.39 -34.89
C LEU A 202 -9.40 4.33 -35.59
N GLU A 203 -9.67 5.24 -36.53
CA GLU A 203 -10.93 5.25 -37.29
C GLU A 203 -11.02 4.03 -38.22
N ARG A 204 -9.90 3.60 -38.81
CA ARG A 204 -9.84 2.38 -39.64
C ARG A 204 -10.04 1.10 -38.81
N TYR A 205 -9.55 1.06 -37.58
CA TYR A 205 -9.75 -0.08 -36.66
C TYR A 205 -11.21 -0.22 -36.21
N MET A 206 -11.92 0.90 -36.01
CA MET A 206 -13.35 0.86 -35.68
C MET A 206 -14.22 0.38 -36.85
N GLU A 207 -13.93 0.79 -38.08
CA GLU A 207 -14.68 0.33 -39.26
C GLU A 207 -14.54 -1.18 -39.50
N GLU A 208 -13.33 -1.75 -39.31
CA GLU A 208 -13.09 -3.19 -39.48
C GLU A 208 -13.87 -4.03 -38.44
N TYR A 209 -13.99 -3.53 -37.21
CA TYR A 209 -14.73 -4.21 -36.14
C TYR A 209 -16.25 -4.23 -36.38
N ASP A 210 -16.82 -3.13 -36.89
CA ASP A 210 -18.25 -3.04 -37.21
C ASP A 210 -18.65 -3.93 -38.40
N GLU A 211 -17.77 -4.10 -39.40
CA GLU A 211 -18.00 -5.01 -40.52
C GLU A 211 -18.01 -6.48 -40.08
N GLU A 212 -17.08 -6.88 -39.21
CA GLU A 212 -16.99 -8.25 -38.71
C GLU A 212 -18.19 -8.61 -37.83
N TYR A 213 -18.64 -7.67 -36.98
CA TYR A 213 -19.82 -7.85 -36.14
C TYR A 213 -21.11 -7.94 -36.97
N SER A 214 -21.21 -7.13 -38.04
CA SER A 214 -22.35 -7.18 -38.96
C SER A 214 -22.47 -8.53 -39.68
N ARG A 215 -21.36 -9.19 -40.03
CA ARG A 215 -21.41 -10.56 -40.60
C ARG A 215 -21.95 -11.59 -39.62
N TYR A 216 -21.69 -11.44 -38.33
CA TYR A 216 -22.11 -12.40 -37.31
C TYR A 216 -23.61 -12.30 -36.97
N LEU A 217 -24.22 -11.14 -37.20
CA LEU A 217 -25.65 -10.91 -36.93
C LEU A 217 -26.59 -11.29 -38.07
N TYR A 218 -26.08 -11.43 -39.30
CA TYR A 218 -26.88 -11.67 -40.50
C TYR A 218 -26.60 -13.00 -41.22
N HIS A 219 -25.89 -13.93 -40.56
CA HIS A 219 -25.75 -15.33 -40.95
C HIS A 219 -26.30 -16.27 -39.89
#